data_AF-A0A3D2WB06-F1
#
_entry.id   AF-A0A3D2WB06-F1
#
_cell.length_a   1.000
_cell.length_b   1.000
_cell.length_c   1.000
_cell.angle_alpha   90.00
_cell.angle_beta   90.00
_cell.angle_gamma   90.00
#
_symmetry.space_group_name_H-M   'P 1'
#
loop_
_entity.id
_entity.type
_entity.pdbx_description
1 polymer ?
#
loop_
_entity_poly.entity_id
_entity_poly.type
_entity_poly.pdbx_seq_one_letter_code
_entity_poly.pdbx_strand_id
1 'polypeptide(L)' 'MNAGERDALIKAGWTDEKIGWYSDDAKTVTIWREYNPNALSCKHDYTANKGEHDALIKLGWKDENIGWYALRAK' A
#
# COMPACT_ATOMS: atom_id res chain seq x y z
N MET A 1 4.20 -11.71 8.10
CA MET A 1 5.46 -11.02 8.46
C MET A 1 6.60 -12.01 8.34
N ASN A 2 7.71 -11.63 7.70
CA ASN A 2 8.90 -12.48 7.62
C ASN A 2 9.75 -12.29 8.89
N ALA A 3 9.73 -13.26 9.79
CA ALA A 3 10.49 -13.20 11.04
C ALA A 3 12.00 -13.09 10.80
N GLY A 4 12.54 -13.73 9.76
CA GLY A 4 13.97 -13.69 9.46
C GLY A 4 14.44 -12.31 8.98
N GLU A 5 13.63 -11.64 8.16
CA GLU A 5 13.92 -10.27 7.71
C GLU A 5 13.85 -9.28 8.87
N ARG A 6 12.82 -9.40 9.72
CA ARG A 6 12.69 -8.61 10.95
C ARG A 6 13.92 -8.77 11.83
N ASP A 7 14.32 -10.00 12.12
CA ASP A 7 15.44 -10.28 13.03
C ASP A 7 16.77 -9.78 12.43
N ALA A 8 16.93 -9.85 11.10
CA ALA A 8 18.08 -9.26 10.40
C ALA A 8 18.13 -7.72 10.52
N LEU A 9 16.98 -7.04 10.40
CA LEU A 9 16.89 -5.58 10.56
C LEU A 9 17.15 -5.15 12.01
N ILE A 10 16.62 -5.89 12.99
CA ILE A 10 16.92 -5.67 14.41
C ILE A 10 18.43 -5.77 14.66
N LYS A 11 19.08 -6.81 14.11
CA LYS A 11 20.54 -6.98 14.20
C LYS A 11 21.32 -5.84 13.54
N ALA A 12 20.77 -5.21 12.50
CA ALA A 12 21.34 -4.04 11.83
C ALA A 12 21.10 -2.71 12.58
N GLY A 13 20.43 -2.73 13.74
CA GLY A 13 20.22 -1.55 14.59
C GLY A 13 18.82 -0.92 14.48
N TRP A 14 17.89 -1.51 13.73
CA TRP A 14 16.51 -1.04 13.68
C TRP A 14 15.75 -1.43 14.96
N THR A 15 14.84 -0.57 15.41
CA THR A 15 13.94 -0.89 16.53
C THR A 15 12.69 -1.59 16.00
N ASP A 16 12.32 -2.72 16.60
CA ASP A 16 11.06 -3.39 16.28
C ASP A 16 9.89 -2.68 17.00
N GLU A 17 9.10 -1.94 16.23
CA GLU A 17 7.91 -1.23 16.71
C GLU A 17 6.66 -2.13 16.82
N LYS A 18 6.80 -3.44 16.55
CA LYS A 18 5.71 -4.42 16.46
C LYS A 18 4.72 -4.06 15.34
N ILE A 19 3.55 -4.71 15.37
CA ILE A 19 2.51 -4.51 14.37
C ILE A 19 1.69 -3.27 14.72
N GLY A 20 1.75 -2.25 13.85
CA GLY A 20 0.98 -1.01 14.01
C GLY A 20 -0.49 -1.13 13.59
N TRP A 21 -0.80 -1.94 12.57
CA TRP A 21 -2.16 -2.15 12.07
C TRP A 21 -2.27 -3.43 11.22
N TYR A 22 -3.50 -3.90 11.03
CA TYR A 22 -3.85 -5.01 10.13
C TYR A 22 -4.78 -4.51 9.02
N SER A 23 -4.68 -5.14 7.84
CA SER A 23 -5.68 -5.01 6.79
C SER A 23 -7.03 -5.57 7.27
N ASP A 24 -8.13 -5.12 6.67
CA ASP A 24 -9.45 -5.69 6.94
C ASP A 24 -9.57 -7.11 6.38
N ASP A 25 -9.74 -8.09 7.27
CA ASP A 25 -9.93 -9.50 6.91
C ASP A 25 -11.22 -9.74 6.13
N ALA A 26 -12.25 -8.91 6.36
CA ALA A 26 -13.51 -8.98 5.64
C ALA A 26 -13.42 -8.37 4.23
N LYS A 27 -12.29 -7.74 3.88
CA LYS A 27 -12.02 -7.11 2.59
C LYS A 27 -13.09 -6.09 2.18
N THR A 28 -13.60 -5.33 3.14
CA THR A 28 -14.80 -4.49 2.94
C THR A 28 -14.58 -3.36 1.95
N VAL A 29 -13.40 -2.73 1.97
CA VAL A 29 -13.02 -1.67 1.03
C VAL A 29 -11.68 -2.03 0.42
N THR A 30 -11.62 -2.13 -0.91
CA THR A 30 -10.35 -2.35 -1.63
C THR A 30 -9.66 -1.02 -1.84
N ILE A 31 -8.37 -0.93 -1.46
CA ILE A 31 -7.52 0.22 -1.76
C ILE A 31 -6.54 -0.20 -2.84
N TRP A 32 -6.64 0.44 -4.00
CA TRP A 32 -5.68 0.30 -5.09
C TRP A 32 -4.45 1.16 -4.84
N ARG A 33 -3.31 0.72 -5.36
CA ARG A 33 -2.06 1.48 -5.35
C ARG A 33 -1.53 1.63 -6.77
N GLU A 34 -1.21 2.85 -7.13
CA GLU A 34 -0.65 3.21 -8.42
C GLU A 34 0.64 4.00 -8.24
N TYR A 35 1.63 3.73 -9.08
CA TYR A 35 2.89 4.46 -9.08
C TYR A 35 2.99 5.41 -10.27
N ASN A 36 3.28 6.68 -10.01
CA ASN A 36 3.57 7.70 -11.02
C ASN A 36 5.06 7.73 -11.38
N PRO A 37 5.48 7.17 -12.53
CA PRO A 37 6.87 7.24 -12.94
C PRO A 37 7.36 8.67 -13.22
N ASN A 38 6.45 9.60 -13.51
CA ASN A 38 6.75 10.95 -13.98
C ASN A 38 6.88 11.98 -12.84
N ALA A 39 6.46 11.66 -11.62
CA ALA A 39 6.59 12.56 -10.46
C ALA A 39 8.03 12.59 -9.92
N LEU A 40 8.44 13.70 -9.30
CA LEU A 40 9.79 13.87 -8.72
C LEU A 40 9.93 13.19 -7.35
N SER A 41 8.92 13.20 -6.48
CA SER A 41 8.91 12.55 -5.15
C SER A 41 7.49 12.14 -4.70
N CYS A 42 7.37 11.20 -3.74
CA CYS A 42 6.11 10.61 -3.24
C CYS A 42 5.14 10.18 -4.35
N LYS A 43 5.56 9.16 -5.09
CA LYS A 43 4.99 8.77 -6.39
C LYS A 43 3.82 7.80 -6.32
N HIS A 44 3.28 7.52 -5.13
CA HIS A 44 2.20 6.55 -4.97
C HIS A 44 0.90 7.27 -4.70
N ASP A 45 -0.16 6.87 -5.41
CA ASP A 45 -1.53 7.17 -5.03
C ASP A 45 -2.17 5.95 -4.36
N TYR A 46 -3.15 6.20 -3.50
CA TYR A 46 -3.91 5.17 -2.80
C TYR A 46 -5.38 5.54 -2.82
N THR A 47 -6.16 4.82 -3.63
CA THR A 47 -7.56 5.17 -3.83
C THR A 47 -8.50 3.99 -3.60
N ALA A 48 -9.66 4.31 -3.02
CA ALA A 48 -10.81 3.41 -2.96
C ALA A 48 -11.77 3.60 -4.15
N ASN A 49 -11.42 4.49 -5.10
CA ASN A 49 -12.22 4.81 -6.26
C ASN A 49 -11.66 4.11 -7.52
N LYS A 50 -12.39 3.11 -8.02
CA LYS A 50 -11.96 2.36 -9.20
C LYS A 50 -11.86 3.26 -10.45
N GLY A 51 -12.70 4.28 -10.55
CA GLY A 51 -12.67 5.21 -11.68
C GLY A 51 -11.41 6.06 -11.70
N GLU A 52 -10.90 6.46 -10.54
CA GLU A 52 -9.63 7.17 -10.40
C GLU A 52 -8.45 6.26 -10.76
N HIS A 53 -8.40 5.06 -10.17
CA HIS A 53 -7.42 4.01 -10.52
C HIS A 53 -7.34 3.76 -12.03
N ASP A 54 -8.47 3.46 -12.67
CA ASP A 54 -8.55 3.17 -14.11
C ASP A 54 -8.12 4.39 -14.95
N ALA A 55 -8.39 5.61 -14.48
CA ALA A 55 -8.00 6.83 -15.16
C ALA A 55 -6.48 7.09 -15.05
N LEU A 56 -5.89 6.90 -13.88
CA LEU A 56 -4.45 7.07 -13.65
C LEU A 56 -3.64 6.08 -14.49
N ILE A 57 -4.07 4.82 -14.55
CA ILE A 57 -3.43 3.81 -15.41
C ILE A 57 -3.45 4.24 -16.89
N LYS A 58 -4.58 4.75 -17.37
CA LYS A 58 -4.69 5.28 -18.76
C LYS A 58 -3.77 6.46 -19.01
N LEU A 59 -3.48 7.26 -17.97
CA LEU A 59 -2.53 8.38 -18.02
C LEU A 59 -1.06 7.93 -17.93
N GLY A 60 -0.79 6.62 -17.89
CA GLY A 60 0.56 6.06 -17.89
C GLY A 60 1.16 5.81 -16.51
N TRP A 61 0.32 5.83 -15.46
CA TRP A 61 0.75 5.33 -14.15
C TRP A 61 0.86 3.81 -14.18
N LYS A 62 1.74 3.27 -13.35
CA LYS A 62 1.93 1.83 -13.20
C LYS A 62 0.93 1.29 -12.19
N ASP A 63 0.16 0.31 -12.62
CA ASP A 63 -0.69 -0.47 -11.73
C ASP A 63 0.17 -1.36 -10.83
N GLU A 64 0.06 -1.19 -9.51
CA GLU A 64 0.72 -2.03 -8.52
C GLU A 64 -0.25 -2.95 -7.77
N ASN A 65 -1.47 -3.08 -8.30
CA ASN A 65 -2.59 -3.87 -7.79
C ASN A 65 -3.14 -3.34 -6.45
N ILE A 66 -3.76 -4.24 -5.69
CA ILE A 66 -4.34 -3.95 -4.38
C ILE A 66 -3.21 -3.67 -3.38
N GLY A 67 -3.23 -2.50 -2.75
CA GLY A 67 -2.33 -2.15 -1.66
C GLY A 67 -2.72 -2.84 -0.36
N TRP A 68 -3.97 -2.65 0.08
CA TRP A 68 -4.57 -3.31 1.25
C TRP A 68 -6.10 -3.22 1.20
N TYR A 69 -6.76 -3.83 2.19
CA TYR A 69 -8.18 -3.65 2.42
C TYR A 69 -8.42 -2.79 3.66
N ALA A 70 -9.22 -1.73 3.50
CA ALA A 70 -9.59 -0.82 4.57
C ALA A 70 -10.94 -1.21 5.19
N LEU A 71 -11.15 -0.78 6.44
CA LEU A 71 -12.45 -0.82 7.08
C LEU A 71 -13.40 0.19 6.40
N ARG A 72 -14.67 -0.19 6.27
CA ARG A 72 -15.69 0.77 5.81
C ARG A 72 -15.92 1.83 6.87
N ALA A 73 -15.84 3.10 6.47
CA ALA A 73 -16.24 4.22 7.33
C ALA A 73 -17.72 4.08 7.75
N LYS A 74 -18.04 4.52 8.96
CA LYS A 74 -19.40 4.51 9.50
C LYS A 74 -20.25 5.63 8.91
#